data_AF-A0A6J7ELW8-F1
#
_entry.id   AF-A0A6J7ELW8-F1
#
_cell.length_a   1.000
_cell.length_b   1.000
_cell.length_c   1.000
_cell.angle_alpha   90.00
_cell.angle_beta   90.00
_cell.angle_gamma   90.00
#
_symmetry.space_group_name_H-M   'P 1'
#
loop_
_entity.id
_entity.type
_entity.pdbx_description
1 polymer ?
#
loop_
_entity_poly.entity_id
_entity_poly.type
_entity_poly.pdbx_seq_one_letter_code
_entity_poly.pdbx_strand_id
1 'polypeptide(L)'
;MFNGYAPTGKRVCVDEITEMLLKYPRVIAWLAGHEHRHHIAWIGPEIEERGFWQIETASHADWPQQSRAVEIVQSHSGEIFIALTVIDHAAGPIYGAVQTPLDLAALSRVISANVWQKRESLGAKHPADWAKGEAHERNTVLRLDPRT
;
A
#
# COMPACT_ATOMS: atom_id res chain seq x y z
N MET A 1 -5.40 -9.81 -1.17
CA MET A 1 -6.25 -9.01 -0.25
C MET A 1 -7.43 -9.80 0.32
N PHE A 2 -7.96 -10.81 -0.39
CA PHE A 2 -9.14 -11.56 0.03
C PHE A 2 -8.83 -13.06 0.13
N ASN A 3 -9.11 -13.66 1.28
CA ASN A 3 -9.13 -15.11 1.44
C ASN A 3 -10.53 -15.64 1.07
N GLY A 4 -10.65 -16.39 -0.03
CA GLY A 4 -11.93 -16.96 -0.45
C GLY A 4 -12.44 -18.12 0.40
N TYR A 5 -11.65 -18.62 1.36
CA TYR A 5 -12.02 -19.78 2.17
C TYR A 5 -13.24 -19.49 3.06
N ALA A 6 -14.32 -20.24 2.83
CA ALA A 6 -15.56 -20.19 3.60
C ALA A 6 -16.05 -21.62 3.86
N PRO A 7 -15.83 -22.18 5.07
CA PRO A 7 -16.23 -23.55 5.37
C PRO A 7 -17.76 -23.72 5.46
N THR A 8 -18.50 -22.62 5.67
CA THR A 8 -19.95 -22.58 5.55
C THR A 8 -20.38 -21.23 4.96
N GLY A 9 -21.44 -21.24 4.15
CA GLY A 9 -22.02 -20.04 3.54
C GLY A 9 -21.16 -19.41 2.42
N LYS A 10 -21.65 -18.31 1.86
CA LYS A 10 -20.97 -17.52 0.83
C LYS A 10 -20.18 -16.38 1.49
N ARG A 11 -18.93 -16.16 1.07
CA ARG A 11 -18.13 -14.98 1.43
C ARG A 11 -18.11 -13.98 0.27
N VAL A 12 -18.35 -12.72 0.57
CA VAL A 12 -18.19 -11.59 -0.37
C VAL A 12 -16.70 -11.27 -0.47
N CYS A 13 -16.14 -11.34 -1.68
CA CYS A 13 -14.71 -11.20 -1.92
C CYS A 13 -14.43 -10.13 -2.99
N VAL A 14 -13.26 -10.22 -3.63
CA VAL A 14 -12.72 -9.19 -4.53
C VAL A 14 -13.69 -8.84 -5.66
N ASP A 15 -14.27 -9.82 -6.33
CA ASP A 15 -15.09 -9.60 -7.51
C ASP A 15 -16.38 -8.84 -7.15
N GLU A 16 -17.09 -9.27 -6.11
CA GLU A 16 -18.35 -8.63 -5.74
C GLU A 16 -18.15 -7.23 -5.16
N ILE A 17 -17.08 -7.02 -4.38
CA ILE A 17 -16.75 -5.70 -3.84
C ILE A 17 -16.35 -4.77 -4.99
N THR A 18 -15.52 -5.25 -5.92
CA THR A 18 -15.11 -4.47 -7.10
C THR A 18 -16.31 -4.09 -7.95
N GLU A 19 -17.17 -5.07 -8.30
CA GLU A 19 -18.38 -4.82 -9.08
C GLU A 19 -19.31 -3.83 -8.39
N MET A 20 -19.46 -3.92 -7.07
CA MET A 20 -20.25 -2.97 -6.29
C MET A 20 -19.63 -1.56 -6.34
N LEU A 21 -18.33 -1.42 -6.05
CA LEU A 21 -17.67 -0.12 -5.99
C LEU A 21 -17.67 0.61 -7.35
N LEU A 22 -17.51 -0.13 -8.45
CA LEU A 22 -17.56 0.42 -9.80
C LEU A 22 -18.93 1.01 -10.17
N LYS A 23 -20.02 0.65 -9.45
CA LYS A 23 -21.34 1.27 -9.63
C LYS A 23 -21.41 2.69 -9.04
N TYR A 24 -20.44 3.10 -8.23
CA TYR A 24 -20.42 4.39 -7.55
C TYR A 24 -19.35 5.31 -8.14
N PRO A 25 -19.71 6.22 -9.07
CA PRO A 25 -18.75 7.10 -9.75
C PRO A 25 -18.08 8.11 -8.80
N ARG A 26 -18.48 8.19 -7.52
CA ARG A 26 -17.84 9.05 -6.52
C ARG A 26 -16.68 8.36 -5.78
N VAL A 27 -16.49 7.05 -5.96
CA VAL A 27 -15.37 6.32 -5.36
C VAL A 27 -14.11 6.62 -6.17
N ILE A 28 -13.17 7.36 -5.60
CA ILE A 28 -11.94 7.80 -6.28
C ILE A 28 -10.73 6.91 -6.00
N ALA A 29 -10.70 6.26 -4.83
CA ALA A 29 -9.62 5.39 -4.43
C ALA A 29 -10.08 4.36 -3.38
N TRP A 30 -9.34 3.25 -3.29
CA TRP A 30 -9.45 2.24 -2.25
C TRP A 30 -8.08 2.07 -1.57
N LEU A 31 -7.97 2.51 -0.32
CA LEU A 31 -6.75 2.41 0.47
C LEU A 31 -6.76 1.10 1.27
N ALA A 32 -5.71 0.30 1.15
CA ALA A 32 -5.67 -1.02 1.78
C ALA A 32 -4.29 -1.43 2.29
N GLY A 33 -4.29 -2.39 3.22
CA GLY A 33 -3.09 -3.07 3.72
C GLY A 33 -3.18 -4.58 3.48
N HIS A 34 -2.87 -5.37 4.51
CA HIS A 34 -2.91 -6.84 4.54
C HIS A 34 -1.82 -7.57 3.75
N GLU A 35 -1.49 -7.11 2.53
CA GLU A 35 -0.44 -7.74 1.69
C GLU A 35 0.98 -7.29 2.04
N HIS A 36 1.11 -6.33 2.95
CA HIS A 36 2.39 -5.82 3.46
C HIS A 36 3.33 -5.31 2.35
N ARG A 37 2.76 -4.65 1.33
CA ARG A 37 3.53 -4.03 0.25
C ARG A 37 2.94 -2.70 -0.18
N HIS A 38 3.78 -1.85 -0.72
CA HIS A 38 3.34 -0.77 -1.59
C HIS A 38 2.95 -1.34 -2.95
N HIS A 39 1.74 -1.02 -3.41
CA HIS A 39 1.27 -1.38 -4.75
C HIS A 39 0.18 -0.41 -5.20
N ILE A 40 0.13 -0.11 -6.49
CA ILE A 40 -0.88 0.78 -7.08
C ILE A 40 -1.46 0.12 -8.31
N ALA A 41 -2.78 0.12 -8.41
CA ALA A 41 -3.48 -0.36 -9.60
C ALA A 41 -4.69 0.51 -9.91
N TRP A 42 -5.00 0.64 -11.20
CA TRP A 42 -6.29 1.15 -11.64
C TRP A 42 -7.33 0.03 -11.61
N ILE A 43 -8.50 0.28 -11.03
CA ILE A 43 -9.62 -0.66 -11.00
C ILE A 43 -10.79 -0.05 -11.77
N GLY A 44 -11.15 -0.69 -12.89
CA GLY A 44 -12.25 -0.28 -13.78
C GLY A 44 -11.82 -0.15 -15.24
N PRO A 45 -12.75 0.08 -16.17
CA PRO A 45 -12.43 0.38 -17.57
C PRO A 45 -11.62 1.68 -17.70
N GLU A 46 -10.45 1.61 -18.33
CA GLU A 46 -9.60 2.78 -18.60
C GLU A 46 -10.21 3.73 -19.64
N ILE A 47 -11.03 3.20 -20.56
CA ILE A 47 -11.59 3.95 -21.70
C ILE A 47 -12.75 4.88 -21.27
N GLU A 48 -13.46 4.54 -20.19
CA GLU A 48 -14.66 5.28 -19.75
C GLU A 48 -14.39 6.22 -18.58
N GLU A 49 -13.14 6.31 -18.10
CA GLU A 49 -12.75 7.03 -16.86
C GLU A 49 -13.60 6.62 -15.63
N ARG A 50 -14.26 5.47 -15.73
CA ARG A 50 -15.08 4.86 -14.68
C ARG A 50 -14.23 3.87 -13.92
N GLY A 51 -13.67 4.32 -12.80
CA GLY A 51 -12.86 3.47 -11.96
C GLY A 51 -12.34 4.19 -10.74
N PHE A 52 -11.41 3.56 -10.04
CA PHE A 52 -10.74 4.13 -8.89
C PHE A 52 -9.33 3.58 -8.74
N TRP A 53 -8.48 4.32 -8.04
CA TRP A 53 -7.13 3.89 -7.72
C TRP A 53 -7.13 2.96 -6.51
N GLN A 54 -6.69 1.71 -6.67
CA GLN A 54 -6.32 0.86 -5.55
C GLN A 54 -4.91 1.24 -5.09
N ILE A 55 -4.77 1.54 -3.80
CA ILE A 55 -3.53 1.98 -3.18
C ILE A 55 -3.25 1.08 -1.98
N GLU A 56 -2.31 0.15 -2.13
CA GLU A 56 -1.82 -0.69 -1.06
C GLU A 56 -0.61 -0.03 -0.37
N THR A 57 -0.53 -0.20 0.94
CA THR A 57 0.56 0.29 1.78
C THR A 57 1.27 -0.84 2.51
N ALA A 58 2.60 -0.75 2.56
CA ALA A 58 3.45 -1.65 3.33
C ALA A 58 3.08 -1.62 4.82
N SER A 59 3.36 -2.72 5.52
CA SER A 59 3.17 -2.82 6.96
C SER A 59 4.29 -2.08 7.69
N HIS A 60 3.96 -1.34 8.75
CA HIS A 60 4.98 -0.74 9.61
C HIS A 60 5.80 -1.77 10.40
N ALA A 61 5.39 -3.04 10.45
CA ALA A 61 6.13 -4.09 11.13
C ALA A 61 7.21 -4.75 10.25
N ASP A 62 7.09 -4.62 8.92
CA ASP A 62 7.91 -5.35 7.97
C ASP A 62 9.07 -4.51 7.46
N TRP A 63 10.10 -5.17 6.93
CA TRP A 63 11.21 -4.47 6.30
C TRP A 63 10.92 -4.12 4.83
N PRO A 64 11.29 -2.89 4.39
CA PRO A 64 11.65 -1.75 5.23
C PRO A 64 10.41 -1.14 5.88
N GLN A 65 10.58 -0.61 7.10
CA GLN A 65 9.49 0.07 7.79
C GLN A 65 9.24 1.43 7.15
N GLN A 66 8.13 1.52 6.42
CA GLN A 66 7.74 2.70 5.65
C GLN A 66 6.31 3.10 6.00
N SER A 67 6.05 4.41 5.93
CA SER A 67 4.72 5.00 5.96
C SER A 67 4.40 5.63 4.61
N ARG A 68 3.13 5.95 4.37
CA ARG A 68 2.70 6.66 3.17
C ARG A 68 1.77 7.81 3.56
N ALA A 69 2.16 9.03 3.20
CA ALA A 69 1.23 10.16 3.16
C ALA A 69 0.40 10.07 1.88
N VAL A 70 -0.90 10.33 2.02
CA VAL A 70 -1.86 10.36 0.91
C VAL A 70 -2.55 11.72 0.97
N GLU A 71 -2.28 12.54 -0.03
CA GLU A 71 -2.83 13.89 -0.14
C GLU A 71 -3.75 13.96 -1.36
N ILE A 72 -4.97 14.44 -1.14
CA ILE A 72 -5.98 14.54 -2.20
C ILE A 72 -6.24 16.02 -2.45
N VAL A 73 -6.03 16.45 -3.68
CA VAL A 73 -6.25 17.84 -4.10
C VAL A 73 -7.13 17.86 -5.34
N GLN A 74 -7.98 18.88 -5.46
CA GLN A 74 -8.82 19.09 -6.62
C GLN A 74 -8.42 20.40 -7.30
N SER A 75 -8.26 20.38 -8.62
CA SER A 75 -8.04 21.59 -9.40
C SER A 75 -9.34 22.40 -9.56
N HIS A 76 -9.22 23.66 -9.97
CA HIS A 76 -10.38 24.47 -10.35
C HIS A 76 -11.17 23.89 -11.54
N SER A 77 -10.51 23.11 -12.41
CA SER A 77 -11.14 22.39 -13.54
C SER A 77 -11.88 21.12 -13.09
N GLY A 78 -11.80 20.73 -11.81
CA GLY A 78 -12.47 19.56 -11.25
C GLY A 78 -11.68 18.26 -11.30
N GLU A 79 -10.48 18.26 -11.90
CA GLU A 79 -9.56 17.12 -11.86
C GLU A 79 -9.12 16.85 -10.42
N ILE A 80 -8.97 15.57 -10.07
CA ILE A 80 -8.52 15.15 -8.75
C ILE A 80 -7.13 14.55 -8.89
N PHE A 81 -6.21 14.98 -8.02
CA PHE A 81 -4.87 14.43 -7.89
C PHE A 81 -4.72 13.78 -6.53
N ILE A 82 -4.15 12.58 -6.51
CA ILE A 82 -3.80 11.86 -5.29
C ILE A 82 -2.28 11.74 -5.25
N ALA A 83 -1.64 12.60 -4.45
CA ALA A 83 -0.21 12.57 -4.24
C ALA A 83 0.13 11.54 -3.15
N LEU A 84 1.05 10.66 -3.47
CA LEU A 84 1.53 9.59 -2.59
C LEU A 84 3.00 9.83 -2.29
N THR A 85 3.33 9.94 -1.01
CA THR A 85 4.69 10.14 -0.55
C THR A 85 5.05 9.07 0.47
N VAL A 86 6.05 8.25 0.15
CA VAL A 86 6.63 7.27 1.06
C VAL A 86 7.56 7.97 2.04
N ILE A 87 7.36 7.70 3.32
CA ILE A 87 8.11 8.24 4.43
C ILE A 87 8.85 7.09 5.09
N ASP A 88 10.17 7.11 5.03
CA ASP A 88 11.00 6.14 5.73
C ASP A 88 10.98 6.39 7.24
N HIS A 89 11.12 5.31 8.01
CA HIS A 89 11.27 5.42 9.45
C HIS A 89 12.47 6.33 9.81
N ALA A 90 12.25 7.33 10.66
CA ALA A 90 13.28 8.32 11.04
C ALA A 90 14.45 7.77 11.88
N ALA A 91 14.30 6.58 12.49
CA ALA A 91 15.32 5.99 13.35
C ALA A 91 16.53 5.48 12.56
N GLY A 92 17.71 5.41 13.20
CA GLY A 92 18.91 4.86 12.58
C GLY A 92 18.77 3.37 12.19
N PRO A 93 19.66 2.85 11.32
CA PRO A 93 19.61 1.45 10.86
C PRO A 93 20.05 0.42 11.91
N ILE A 94 20.70 0.89 13.00
CA ILE A 94 21.16 0.08 14.13
C ILE A 94 20.68 0.74 15.42
N TYR A 95 20.48 -0.06 16.46
CA TYR A 95 20.11 0.43 17.79
C TYR A 95 21.32 0.36 18.74
N GLY A 96 21.43 1.34 19.63
CA GLY A 96 22.37 1.34 20.75
C GLY A 96 21.69 0.85 22.03
N ALA A 97 21.81 1.60 23.12
CA ALA A 97 20.97 1.38 24.30
C ALA A 97 19.53 1.89 24.02
N VAL A 98 18.51 1.12 24.39
CA VAL A 98 17.10 1.51 24.19
C VAL A 98 16.67 2.45 25.31
N GLN A 99 16.87 3.76 25.12
CA GLN A 99 16.57 4.78 26.14
C GLN A 99 15.53 5.80 25.67
N THR A 100 15.39 5.98 24.36
CA THR A 100 14.43 6.90 23.75
C THR A 100 13.46 6.18 22.82
N PRO A 101 12.31 6.79 22.45
CA PRO A 101 11.43 6.25 21.41
C PRO A 101 12.15 6.03 20.07
N LEU A 102 13.14 6.86 19.74
CA LEU A 102 13.93 6.71 18.52
C LEU A 102 14.83 5.47 18.57
N ASP A 103 15.37 5.14 19.74
CA ASP A 103 16.16 3.91 19.94
C ASP A 103 15.28 2.66 19.85
N LEU A 104 14.07 2.71 20.42
CA LEU A 104 13.11 1.61 20.31
C LEU A 104 12.67 1.40 18.85
N ALA A 105 12.48 2.48 18.11
CA ALA A 105 12.23 2.44 16.68
C ALA A 105 13.42 1.85 15.90
N ALA A 106 14.67 2.21 16.23
CA ALA A 106 15.85 1.61 15.63
C ALA A 106 15.93 0.10 15.91
N LEU A 107 15.58 -0.34 17.12
CA LEU A 107 15.48 -1.76 17.46
C LEU A 107 14.41 -2.45 16.61
N SER A 108 13.24 -1.82 16.46
CA SER A 108 12.16 -2.32 15.60
C SER A 108 12.64 -2.51 14.15
N ARG A 109 13.41 -1.56 13.61
CA ARG A 109 14.02 -1.67 12.27
C ARG A 109 14.92 -2.91 12.16
N VAL A 110 15.81 -3.13 13.13
CA VAL A 110 16.71 -4.29 13.13
C VAL A 110 15.94 -5.60 13.22
N ILE A 111 14.92 -5.67 14.07
CA ILE A 111 14.05 -6.86 14.16
C ILE A 111 13.31 -7.08 12.83
N SER A 112 12.74 -6.02 12.26
CA SER A 112 12.01 -6.10 10.99
C SER A 112 12.90 -6.56 9.84
N ALA A 113 14.19 -6.24 9.84
CA ALA A 113 15.15 -6.70 8.83
C ALA A 113 15.45 -8.20 8.94
N ASN A 114 15.20 -8.82 10.10
CA ASN A 114 15.48 -10.22 10.35
C ASN A 114 14.34 -11.15 9.87
N VAL A 115 13.94 -11.02 8.59
CA VAL A 115 12.88 -11.84 7.99
C VAL A 115 13.48 -13.05 7.28
N TRP A 116 13.45 -14.22 7.92
CA TRP A 116 14.01 -15.44 7.32
C TRP A 116 13.26 -15.87 6.05
N GLN A 117 11.96 -15.59 5.94
CA GLN A 117 11.13 -15.88 4.75
C GLN A 117 11.55 -15.09 3.50
N LYS A 118 12.40 -14.07 3.66
CA LYS A 118 12.94 -13.24 2.58
C LYS A 118 14.41 -13.54 2.27
N ARG A 119 15.00 -14.55 2.91
CA ARG A 119 16.38 -15.00 2.63
C ARG A 119 16.38 -15.96 1.44
N GLU A 120 17.10 -15.60 0.39
CA GLU A 120 17.22 -16.41 -0.82
C GLU A 120 17.73 -17.83 -0.54
N SER A 121 18.73 -17.96 0.33
CA SER A 121 19.29 -19.26 0.75
C SER A 121 18.30 -20.18 1.47
N LEU A 122 17.13 -19.67 1.90
CA LEU A 122 16.06 -20.43 2.53
C LEU A 122 14.82 -20.59 1.62
N GLY A 123 14.95 -20.29 0.32
CA GLY A 123 13.86 -20.46 -0.66
C GLY A 123 12.85 -19.32 -0.66
N ALA A 124 13.29 -18.09 -0.38
CA ALA A 124 12.42 -16.91 -0.45
C ALA A 124 11.73 -16.77 -1.82
N LYS A 125 10.41 -16.54 -1.79
CA LYS A 125 9.60 -16.31 -3.01
C LYS A 125 9.75 -14.89 -3.56
N HIS A 126 10.17 -13.96 -2.71
CA HIS A 126 10.27 -12.54 -3.02
C HIS A 126 11.55 -11.96 -2.41
N PRO A 127 12.16 -10.94 -3.03
CA PRO A 127 13.35 -10.28 -2.49
C PRO A 127 13.05 -9.58 -1.16
N ALA A 128 14.11 -9.29 -0.40
CA ALA A 128 14.03 -8.67 0.92
C ALA A 128 13.35 -7.31 0.93
N ASP A 129 13.39 -6.60 -0.19
CA ASP A 129 12.85 -5.25 -0.34
C ASP A 129 11.52 -5.21 -1.11
N TRP A 130 10.92 -6.37 -1.38
CA TRP A 130 9.64 -6.50 -2.10
C TRP A 130 8.51 -5.63 -1.52
N ALA A 131 8.46 -5.46 -0.20
CA ALA A 131 7.45 -4.64 0.47
C ALA A 131 7.49 -3.16 0.03
N LYS A 132 8.62 -2.67 -0.50
CA LYS A 132 8.78 -1.30 -1.00
C LYS A 132 7.91 -0.99 -2.21
N GLY A 133 7.43 -2.02 -2.91
CA GLY A 133 6.78 -1.88 -4.21
C GLY A 133 7.73 -1.41 -5.31
N GLU A 134 7.22 -1.34 -6.53
CA GLU A 134 7.98 -0.85 -7.66
C GLU A 134 8.24 0.66 -7.56
N ALA A 135 9.24 1.15 -8.30
CA ALA A 135 9.66 2.55 -8.19
C ALA A 135 8.52 3.55 -8.45
N HIS A 136 7.67 3.25 -9.43
CA HIS A 136 6.51 4.06 -9.83
C HIS A 136 5.33 3.97 -8.86
N GLU A 137 5.36 3.02 -7.93
CA GLU A 137 4.31 2.81 -6.92
C GLU A 137 4.61 3.50 -5.60
N ARG A 138 5.78 4.15 -5.45
CA ARG A 138 6.23 4.80 -4.21
C ARG A 138 5.81 6.27 -4.16
N ASN A 139 6.69 7.17 -4.59
CA ASN A 139 6.44 8.61 -4.65
C ASN A 139 5.84 8.94 -6.02
N THR A 140 4.53 9.16 -6.08
CA THR A 140 3.83 9.36 -7.36
C THR A 140 2.58 10.20 -7.18
N VAL A 141 2.08 10.77 -8.27
CA VAL A 141 0.82 11.50 -8.31
C VAL A 141 -0.12 10.80 -9.28
N LEU A 142 -1.25 10.34 -8.76
CA LEU A 142 -2.30 9.70 -9.53
C LEU A 142 -3.30 10.76 -9.97
N ARG A 143 -3.76 10.70 -11.22
CA ARG A 143 -4.73 11.64 -11.79
C ARG A 143 -6.08 10.98 -11.98
N LEU A 144 -7.13 11.76 -11.80
CA LEU A 144 -8.51 11.45 -12.14
C LEU A 144 -9.09 12.66 -12.88
N ASP A 145 -9.71 12.41 -14.01
CA ASP A 145 -10.45 13.41 -14.74
C ASP A 145 -11.68 13.89 -13.96
N PRO A 146 -12.25 15.06 -14.31
CA PRO A 146 -13.41 15.60 -13.64
C PRO A 146 -14.59 14.62 -13.69
N ARG A 147 -15.16 14.30 -12.53
CA ARG A 147 -16.29 13.38 -12.45
C ARG A 147 -17.61 14.15 -12.59
N THR A 148 -18.50 13.62 -13.43
CA THR A 148 -19.86 14.15 -13.67
C THR A 148 -20.87 13.60 -12.67
#